data_AF-A0A432Q0S9-F1
#
_entry.id   AF-A0A432Q0S9-F1
#
_cell.length_a   1.000
_cell.length_b   1.000
_cell.length_c   1.000
_cell.angle_alpha   90.00
_cell.angle_beta   90.00
_cell.angle_gamma   90.00
#
_symmetry.space_group_name_H-M   'P 1'
#
loop_
_entity.id
_entity.type
_entity.pdbx_description
1 polymer ?
#
loop_
_entity_poly.entity_id
_entity_poly.type
_entity_poly.pdbx_seq_one_letter_code
_entity_poly.pdbx_strand_id
1 'polypeptide(L)'
;MKLKEVGEFGLIEIIKEKLNSEVIGDDTAPVDHCSKKLLLTTDVLNEGVHFLRDYIPEAVGWKAISVNVSDVVANGGLPKWVLISLNLPEDLEVSFVERFYVGVKRACEFYKCEVV
;
A
#
# COMPACT_ATOMS: atom_id res chain seq x y z
N MET A 1 -12.34 -10.85 24.05
CA MET A 1 -11.81 -9.61 23.48
C MET A 1 -11.98 -9.67 21.98
N LYS A 2 -12.68 -8.69 21.39
CA LYS A 2 -12.92 -8.53 19.95
C LYS A 2 -12.09 -7.37 19.43
N LEU A 3 -11.78 -7.35 18.13
CA LEU A 3 -10.99 -6.28 17.48
C LEU A 3 -11.48 -4.87 17.82
N LYS A 4 -12.79 -4.64 17.78
CA LYS A 4 -13.40 -3.34 18.11
C LYS A 4 -13.16 -2.85 19.54
N GLU A 5 -12.82 -3.75 20.46
CA GLU A 5 -12.54 -3.43 21.87
C GLU A 5 -11.06 -3.06 22.07
N VAL A 6 -10.18 -3.57 21.20
CA VAL A 6 -8.74 -3.32 21.23
C VAL A 6 -8.37 -2.07 20.44
N GLY A 7 -9.07 -1.84 19.32
CA GLY A 7 -8.72 -0.80 18.36
C GLY A 7 -7.50 -1.17 17.52
N GLU A 8 -7.22 -0.35 16.52
CA GLU A 8 -6.14 -0.58 15.55
C GLU A 8 -4.75 -0.55 16.20
N PHE A 9 -4.40 0.55 16.88
CA PHE A 9 -3.09 0.70 17.50
C PHE A 9 -2.85 -0.35 18.61
N GLY A 10 -3.87 -0.68 19.40
CA GLY A 10 -3.76 -1.76 20.38
C GLY A 10 -3.48 -3.12 19.74
N LEU A 11 -4.07 -3.39 18.57
CA LEU A 11 -3.81 -4.62 17.84
C LEU A 11 -2.39 -4.64 17.26
N ILE A 12 -1.90 -3.51 16.75
CA ILE A 12 -0.52 -3.36 16.26
C ILE A 12 0.48 -3.67 17.37
N GLU A 13 0.27 -3.15 18.59
CA GLU A 13 1.14 -3.45 19.73
C GLU A 13 1.13 -4.95 20.08
N ILE A 14 -0.04 -5.60 20.09
CA ILE A 14 -0.14 -7.05 20.28
C ILE A 14 0.66 -7.82 19.21
N ILE A 15 0.59 -7.39 17.94
CA ILE A 15 1.35 -8.00 16.84
C ILE A 15 2.85 -7.79 17.03
N LYS A 16 3.27 -6.57 17.37
CA LYS A 16 4.66 -6.19 17.62
C LYS A 16 5.28 -7.03 18.73
N GLU A 17 4.59 -7.14 19.87
CA GLU A 17 4.99 -7.98 21.00
C GLU A 17 5.07 -9.45 20.60
N LYS A 18 4.06 -9.96 19.88
CA LYS A 18 4.00 -11.37 19.50
C LYS A 18 5.14 -11.79 18.56
N LEU A 19 5.57 -10.87 17.70
CA LEU A 19 6.66 -11.08 16.76
C LEU A 19 8.04 -10.74 17.36
N ASN A 20 8.10 -10.16 18.56
CA ASN A 20 9.30 -9.56 19.14
C ASN A 20 9.99 -8.59 18.16
N SER A 21 9.19 -7.77 17.47
CA SER A 21 9.68 -6.88 16.41
C SER A 21 10.13 -5.53 16.97
N GLU A 22 11.38 -5.15 16.68
CA GLU A 22 11.91 -3.82 17.00
C GLU A 22 11.66 -2.78 15.90
N VAL A 23 11.24 -3.23 14.70
CA VAL A 23 11.12 -2.37 13.50
C VAL A 23 9.69 -1.93 13.20
N ILE A 24 8.66 -2.55 13.82
CA ILE A 24 7.26 -2.13 13.66
C ILE A 24 7.02 -0.84 14.47
N GLY A 25 6.44 0.18 13.82
CA GLY A 25 5.97 1.40 14.48
C GLY A 25 6.13 2.72 13.70
N ASP A 26 6.76 2.69 12.53
CA ASP A 26 6.92 3.83 11.62
C ASP A 26 6.17 3.58 10.30
N ASP A 27 6.07 4.58 9.41
CA ASP A 27 5.39 4.46 8.11
C ASP A 27 6.06 3.42 7.19
N THR A 28 7.34 3.10 7.44
CA THR A 28 8.08 2.06 6.72
C THR A 28 8.92 1.20 7.65
N ALA A 29 9.18 -0.04 7.25
CA ALA A 29 10.17 -0.90 7.89
C ALA A 29 11.54 -0.76 7.19
N PRO A 30 12.56 -0.18 7.84
CA PRO A 30 13.90 -0.10 7.28
C PRO A 30 14.65 -1.44 7.41
N VAL A 31 15.28 -1.89 6.32
CA VAL A 31 16.11 -3.09 6.27
C VAL A 31 17.50 -2.75 5.74
N ASP A 32 18.55 -3.06 6.49
CA ASP A 32 19.93 -2.85 6.04
C ASP A 32 20.29 -3.80 4.89
N HIS A 33 20.73 -3.23 3.78
CA HIS A 33 21.14 -3.97 2.59
C HIS A 33 22.20 -3.20 1.80
N CYS A 34 23.36 -3.82 1.58
CA CYS A 34 24.47 -3.26 0.78
C CYS A 34 24.82 -1.80 1.13
N SER A 35 25.12 -1.53 2.41
CA SER A 35 25.47 -0.21 2.95
C SER A 35 24.37 0.86 2.81
N LYS A 36 23.14 0.47 2.49
CA LYS A 36 21.96 1.32 2.41
C LYS A 36 20.82 0.71 3.21
N LYS A 37 19.72 1.44 3.34
CA LYS A 37 18.45 0.95 3.86
C LYS A 37 17.44 0.80 2.73
N LEU A 38 16.80 -0.36 2.66
CA LEU A 38 15.56 -0.54 1.90
C LEU A 38 14.39 -0.19 2.83
N LEU A 39 13.41 0.54 2.30
CA LEU A 39 12.19 0.87 3.04
C LEU A 39 11.05 0.02 2.48
N LEU A 40 10.38 -0.72 3.36
CA LEU A 40 9.25 -1.57 3.02
C LEU A 40 7.98 -1.00 3.65
N THR A 41 6.91 -0.86 2.86
CA THR A 41 5.56 -0.52 3.34
C THR A 41 4.53 -1.32 2.54
N THR A 42 3.32 -1.39 3.06
CA THR A 42 2.16 -1.94 2.36
C THR A 42 0.91 -1.23 2.84
N ASP A 43 0.10 -0.82 1.88
CA ASP A 43 -1.13 -0.09 2.15
C ASP A 43 -2.23 -0.52 1.18
N VAL A 44 -3.48 -0.53 1.64
CA VAL A 44 -4.59 -1.17 0.92
C VAL A 44 -5.74 -0.22 0.59
N LEU A 45 -6.37 -0.43 -0.57
CA LEU A 45 -7.63 0.21 -0.92
C LEU A 45 -8.73 -0.85 -1.04
N ASN A 46 -9.55 -0.95 0.01
CA ASN A 46 -10.74 -1.80 0.03
C ASN A 46 -12.00 -1.03 -0.39
N GLU A 47 -12.81 -1.62 -1.27
CA GLU A 47 -14.12 -1.10 -1.67
C GLU A 47 -15.05 -0.94 -0.46
N GLY A 48 -15.82 0.15 -0.41
CA GLY A 48 -16.72 0.48 0.70
C GLY A 48 -16.02 1.06 1.93
N VAL A 49 -14.69 1.03 1.98
CA VAL A 49 -13.88 1.66 3.04
C VAL A 49 -13.06 2.83 2.49
N HIS A 50 -12.29 2.61 1.41
CA HIS A 50 -11.33 3.59 0.89
C HIS A 50 -11.75 4.21 -0.45
N PHE A 51 -12.64 3.53 -1.18
CA PHE A 51 -13.21 3.97 -2.45
C PHE A 51 -14.56 3.29 -2.70
N LEU A 52 -15.32 3.81 -3.67
CA LEU A 52 -16.54 3.18 -4.19
C LEU A 52 -16.31 2.75 -5.65
N ARG A 53 -16.98 1.69 -6.09
CA ARG A 53 -16.85 1.17 -7.47
C ARG A 53 -17.22 2.17 -8.56
N ASP A 54 -18.09 3.12 -8.23
CA ASP A 54 -18.50 4.21 -9.11
C ASP A 54 -17.40 5.27 -9.33
N TYR A 55 -16.31 5.19 -8.57
CA TYR A 55 -15.16 6.08 -8.78
C TYR A 55 -14.45 5.72 -10.08
N ILE A 56 -13.80 6.73 -10.67
CA ILE A 56 -13.00 6.57 -11.89
C ILE A 56 -11.83 5.61 -11.59
N PRO A 57 -11.73 4.43 -12.25
CA PRO A 57 -10.71 3.41 -11.91
C PRO A 57 -9.28 3.93 -12.04
N GLU A 58 -9.01 4.82 -13.01
CA GLU A 58 -7.71 5.48 -13.17
C GLU A 58 -7.31 6.28 -11.91
N ALA A 59 -8.27 6.93 -11.26
CA ALA A 59 -8.01 7.67 -10.02
C ALA A 59 -7.72 6.72 -8.86
N VAL A 60 -8.42 5.58 -8.79
CA VAL A 60 -8.16 4.52 -7.80
C VAL A 60 -6.76 3.94 -7.99
N GLY A 61 -6.37 3.63 -9.23
CA GLY A 61 -5.04 3.15 -9.57
C GLY A 61 -3.93 4.15 -9.23
N TRP A 62 -4.12 5.43 -9.55
CA TRP A 62 -3.18 6.48 -9.15
C TRP A 62 -3.05 6.57 -7.62
N LYS A 63 -4.19 6.57 -6.91
CA LYS A 63 -4.23 6.64 -5.44
C LYS A 63 -3.52 5.45 -4.80
N ALA A 64 -3.71 4.23 -5.33
CA ALA A 64 -3.09 3.01 -4.80
C ALA A 64 -1.55 3.10 -4.74
N ILE A 65 -0.94 3.68 -5.77
CA ILE A 65 0.51 3.94 -5.78
C ILE A 65 0.85 5.11 -4.85
N SER A 66 0.08 6.19 -4.91
CA SER A 66 0.40 7.43 -4.18
C SER A 66 0.40 7.25 -2.66
N VAL A 67 -0.51 6.45 -2.10
CA VAL A 67 -0.56 6.20 -0.64
C VAL A 67 0.69 5.46 -0.16
N ASN A 68 1.09 4.38 -0.84
CA ASN A 68 2.32 3.66 -0.52
C ASN A 68 3.59 4.51 -0.74
N VAL A 69 3.61 5.35 -1.78
CA VAL A 69 4.73 6.27 -2.00
C VAL A 69 4.82 7.32 -0.89
N SER A 70 3.70 7.77 -0.33
CA SER A 70 3.65 8.75 0.76
C SER A 70 4.48 8.30 1.96
N ASP A 71 4.31 7.05 2.40
CA ASP A 71 5.07 6.47 3.51
C ASP A 71 6.58 6.43 3.23
N VAL A 72 6.95 6.00 2.02
CA VAL A 72 8.35 5.90 1.60
C VAL A 72 9.02 7.28 1.62
N VAL A 73 8.35 8.32 1.12
CA VAL A 73 8.93 9.66 1.09
C VAL A 73 8.90 10.34 2.46
N ALA A 74 7.91 10.03 3.31
CA ALA A 74 7.86 10.51 4.69
C ALA A 74 9.10 10.06 5.50
N ASN A 75 9.59 8.86 5.21
CA ASN A 75 10.81 8.29 5.78
C ASN A 75 12.10 8.59 4.97
N GLY A 76 12.06 9.54 4.03
CA GLY A 76 13.23 10.01 3.29
C GLY A 76 13.72 9.07 2.18
N GLY A 77 12.92 8.07 1.81
CA GLY A 77 13.20 7.15 0.72
C GLY A 77 12.77 7.66 -0.66
N LEU A 78 13.18 6.92 -1.68
CA LEU A 78 12.66 7.06 -3.05
C LEU A 78 12.06 5.71 -3.47
N PRO A 79 10.82 5.67 -3.98
CA PRO A 79 10.18 4.42 -4.36
C PRO A 79 10.93 3.73 -5.50
N LYS A 80 10.91 2.38 -5.51
CA LYS A 80 11.62 1.56 -6.51
C LYS A 80 10.71 0.55 -7.17
N TRP A 81 10.22 -0.41 -6.38
CA TRP A 81 9.44 -1.54 -6.87
C TRP A 81 8.15 -1.66 -6.08
N VAL A 82 7.09 -2.04 -6.77
CA VAL A 82 5.74 -2.18 -6.20
C VAL A 82 5.19 -3.53 -6.62
N LEU A 83 4.54 -4.23 -5.68
CA LEU A 83 3.71 -5.39 -5.98
C LEU A 83 2.25 -4.99 -5.76
N ILE A 84 1.36 -5.44 -6.63
CA ILE A 84 -0.09 -5.21 -6.47
C ILE A 84 -0.79 -6.55 -6.30
N SER A 85 -1.44 -6.74 -5.15
CA SER A 85 -2.35 -7.85 -4.89
C SER A 85 -3.79 -7.37 -5.06
N LEU A 86 -4.59 -8.10 -5.84
CA LEU A 86 -5.98 -7.73 -6.15
C LEU A 86 -6.94 -8.81 -5.67
N ASN A 87 -7.95 -8.39 -4.90
CA ASN A 87 -9.15 -9.19 -4.64
C ASN A 87 -10.25 -8.69 -5.58
N LEU A 88 -10.59 -9.47 -6.59
CA LEU A 88 -11.55 -9.08 -7.63
C LEU A 88 -12.76 -10.01 -7.59
N PRO A 89 -14.00 -9.49 -7.62
CA PRO A 89 -15.16 -10.31 -7.84
C PRO A 89 -15.23 -10.76 -9.30
N GLU A 90 -15.77 -11.96 -9.54
CA GLU A 90 -15.81 -12.59 -10.87
C GLU A 90 -16.69 -11.86 -11.88
N ASP A 91 -17.63 -11.04 -11.41
CA ASP A 91 -18.54 -10.23 -12.20
C ASP A 91 -17.98 -8.84 -12.54
N LEU A 92 -16.72 -8.55 -12.18
CA LEU A 92 -16.10 -7.27 -12.47
C LEU A 92 -15.73 -7.15 -13.95
N GLU A 93 -16.13 -6.03 -14.56
CA GLU A 93 -15.77 -5.69 -15.93
C GLU A 93 -14.24 -5.58 -16.10
N VAL A 94 -13.71 -6.26 -17.13
CA VAL A 94 -12.27 -6.21 -17.47
C VAL A 94 -11.79 -4.76 -17.69
N SER A 95 -12.64 -3.92 -18.29
CA SER A 95 -12.35 -2.51 -18.52
C SER A 95 -12.06 -1.72 -17.24
N PHE A 96 -12.61 -2.13 -16.09
CA PHE A 96 -12.29 -1.54 -14.80
C PHE A 96 -10.82 -1.78 -14.46
N VAL A 97 -10.36 -3.03 -14.59
CA VAL A 97 -8.98 -3.43 -14.27
C VAL A 97 -7.98 -2.78 -15.23
N GLU A 98 -8.30 -2.73 -16.54
CA GLU A 98 -7.46 -2.03 -17.52
C GLU A 98 -7.28 -0.55 -17.16
N ARG A 99 -8.39 0.14 -16.86
CA ARG A 99 -8.37 1.55 -16.48
C ARG A 99 -7.69 1.80 -15.14
N PHE A 100 -7.86 0.90 -14.17
CA PHE A 100 -7.11 0.89 -12.93
C PHE A 100 -5.60 0.87 -13.22
N TYR A 101 -5.13 -0.03 -14.08
CA TYR A 101 -3.72 -0.11 -14.44
C TYR A 101 -3.22 1.07 -15.29
N VAL A 102 -4.08 1.75 -16.05
CA VAL A 102 -3.73 3.06 -16.66
C VAL A 102 -3.40 4.09 -15.59
N GLY A 103 -4.17 4.13 -14.51
CA GLY A 103 -3.91 4.99 -13.34
C GLY A 103 -2.59 4.65 -12.64
N VAL A 104 -2.38 3.36 -12.37
CA VAL A 104 -1.15 2.83 -11.78
C VAL A 104 0.07 3.21 -12.61
N LYS A 105 0.02 2.95 -13.93
CA LYS A 105 1.12 3.26 -14.85
C LYS A 105 1.51 4.73 -14.79
N ARG A 106 0.53 5.64 -14.85
CA ARG A 106 0.76 7.09 -14.78
C ARG A 106 1.41 7.50 -13.46
N ALA A 107 0.97 6.92 -12.33
CA ALA A 107 1.57 7.21 -11.03
C ALA A 107 3.01 6.69 -10.95
N CYS A 108 3.28 5.47 -11.42
CA CYS A 108 4.62 4.91 -11.50
C CYS A 108 5.57 5.77 -12.35
N GLU A 109 5.13 6.22 -13.52
CA GLU A 109 5.88 7.15 -14.38
C GLU A 109 6.20 8.47 -13.66
N PHE A 110 5.23 9.03 -12.92
CA PHE A 110 5.40 10.25 -12.15
C PHE A 110 6.40 10.09 -10.99
N TYR A 111 6.25 9.03 -10.20
CA TYR A 111 7.08 8.76 -9.01
C TYR A 111 8.40 8.05 -9.33
N LYS A 112 8.63 7.66 -10.59
CA LYS A 112 9.84 6.94 -11.06
C LYS A 112 10.06 5.61 -10.35
N CYS A 113 8.97 4.85 -10.18
CA CYS A 113 8.98 3.48 -9.67
C CYS A 113 8.30 2.54 -10.68
N GLU A 114 8.35 1.24 -10.42
CA GLU A 114 7.84 0.21 -11.32
C GLU A 114 6.99 -0.82 -10.57
N VAL A 115 5.88 -1.24 -11.16
CA VAL A 115 5.16 -2.44 -10.72
C VAL A 115 5.82 -3.64 -11.40
N VAL A 116 6.27 -4.61 -10.60
CA VAL A 116 7.05 -5.78 -11.05
C VAL A 116 6.35 -7.10 -10.82
#